data_AF-A0A2V7J6B5-F1
#
_entry.id   AF-A0A2V7J6B5-F1
#
_cell.length_a   1.000
_cell.length_b   1.000
_cell.length_c   1.000
_cell.angle_alpha   90.00
_cell.angle_beta   90.00
_cell.angle_gamma   90.00
#
_symmetry.space_group_name_H-M   'P 1'
#
loop_
_entity.id
_entity.type
_entity.pdbx_description
1 polymer ?
#
loop_
_entity_poly.entity_id
_entity_poly.type
_entity_poly.pdbx_seq_one_letter_code
_entity_poly.pdbx_strand_id
1 'polypeptide(L)'
;MPKSTEQILHPERYAAHDEPTELTFASGEADTVQWEDNLGEYETRLLFQQLLGNEGEATTLATGWDGDRYQVLGPKNDALVWYTVWDDAAAATRFAGGLQRAWAKRRAGVQTGRRGEVHQLVVDGRPVVRLVDAPTDWKGWRALPTVRLSGGSE
;
A
#
# COMPACT_ATOMS: atom_id res chain seq x y z
N MET A 1 -14.92 -19.45 2.34
CA MET A 1 -15.34 -18.04 2.56
C MET A 1 -14.23 -17.18 2.01
N PRO A 2 -14.55 -16.05 1.33
CA PRO A 2 -13.54 -15.12 0.85
C PRO A 2 -12.60 -14.63 1.96
N LYS A 3 -11.34 -14.40 1.60
CA LYS A 3 -10.23 -13.99 2.46
C LYS A 3 -9.78 -12.55 2.22
N SER A 4 -10.15 -11.97 1.08
CA SER A 4 -9.85 -10.59 0.71
C SER A 4 -11.08 -9.87 0.16
N THR A 5 -11.03 -8.54 0.12
CA THR A 5 -12.04 -7.74 -0.58
C THR A 5 -11.97 -7.92 -2.10
N GLU A 6 -10.81 -8.27 -2.66
CA GLU A 6 -10.68 -8.65 -4.07
C GLU A 6 -11.54 -9.87 -4.39
N GLN A 7 -11.46 -10.94 -3.59
CA GLN A 7 -12.29 -12.13 -3.79
C GLN A 7 -13.81 -11.86 -3.67
N ILE A 8 -14.21 -10.82 -2.93
CA ILE A 8 -15.62 -10.38 -2.85
C ILE A 8 -16.00 -9.59 -4.12
N LEU A 9 -15.11 -8.73 -4.61
CA LEU A 9 -15.32 -7.89 -5.79
C LEU A 9 -15.23 -8.69 -7.11
N HIS A 10 -14.42 -9.75 -7.13
CA HIS A 10 -14.11 -10.62 -8.27
C HIS A 10 -14.37 -12.09 -7.89
N PRO A 11 -15.64 -12.56 -7.97
CA PRO A 11 -16.01 -13.91 -7.55
C PRO A 11 -15.24 -15.04 -8.26
N GLU A 12 -14.72 -14.78 -9.46
CA GLU A 12 -13.84 -15.68 -10.21
C GLU A 12 -12.51 -15.94 -9.50
N ARG A 13 -11.93 -14.94 -8.81
CA ARG A 13 -10.72 -15.09 -7.99
C ARG A 13 -11.00 -15.98 -6.77
N TYR A 14 -12.16 -15.79 -6.14
CA TYR A 14 -12.62 -16.67 -5.07
C TYR A 14 -12.81 -18.11 -5.56
N ALA A 15 -13.44 -18.31 -6.72
CA ALA A 15 -13.63 -19.64 -7.32
C ALA A 15 -12.29 -20.31 -7.67
N ALA A 16 -11.29 -19.53 -8.09
CA ALA A 16 -9.93 -19.98 -8.36
C ALA A 16 -9.11 -20.27 -7.10
N HIS A 17 -9.61 -19.94 -5.91
CA HIS A 17 -8.86 -19.99 -4.64
C HIS A 17 -7.58 -19.14 -4.70
N ASP A 18 -7.67 -17.99 -5.36
CA ASP A 18 -6.57 -17.04 -5.47
C ASP A 18 -6.39 -16.32 -4.13
N GLU A 19 -5.46 -16.82 -3.31
CA GLU A 19 -5.21 -16.30 -1.97
C GLU A 19 -4.32 -15.05 -2.05
N PRO A 20 -4.66 -13.96 -1.34
CA PRO A 20 -3.83 -12.77 -1.32
C PRO A 20 -2.47 -13.11 -0.73
N THR A 21 -1.44 -12.45 -1.23
CA THR A 21 -0.11 -12.52 -0.62
C THR A 21 -0.11 -11.82 0.72
N GLU A 22 0.38 -12.54 1.73
CA GLU A 22 0.58 -12.01 3.06
C GLU A 22 1.90 -11.26 3.13
N LEU A 23 1.85 -10.03 3.65
CA LEU A 23 3.02 -9.22 3.96
C LEU A 23 3.19 -9.14 5.47
N THR A 24 4.40 -9.43 5.93
CA THR A 24 4.80 -9.26 7.34
C THR A 24 5.98 -8.31 7.41
N PHE A 25 5.92 -7.28 8.26
CA PHE A 25 7.06 -6.42 8.53
C PHE A 25 8.19 -7.18 9.25
N ALA A 26 9.42 -7.01 8.80
CA ALA A 26 10.59 -7.61 9.43
C ALA A 26 10.85 -6.95 10.80
N SER A 27 11.28 -7.76 11.78
CA SER A 27 11.63 -7.27 13.11
C SER A 27 12.84 -6.33 13.09
N GLY A 28 12.81 -5.31 13.95
CA GLY A 28 13.80 -4.22 13.97
C GLY A 28 13.21 -2.90 13.47
N GLU A 29 12.02 -2.56 13.97
CA GLU A 29 11.23 -1.43 13.49
C GLU A 29 11.99 -0.10 13.58
N ALA A 30 11.79 0.72 12.55
CA ALA A 30 12.42 2.04 12.44
C ALA A 30 12.00 3.01 13.56
N ASP A 31 10.87 2.72 14.20
CA ASP A 31 10.24 3.45 15.30
C ASP A 31 9.19 2.54 15.98
N THR A 32 8.53 3.01 17.04
CA THR A 32 7.47 2.26 17.72
C THR A 32 6.23 2.09 16.82
N VAL A 33 5.80 0.84 16.57
CA VAL A 33 4.49 0.57 15.95
C VAL A 33 3.33 0.92 16.88
N GLN A 34 2.41 1.73 16.36
CA GLN A 34 1.18 2.15 17.03
C GLN A 34 -0.04 1.43 16.46
N TRP A 35 -0.01 1.14 15.16
CA TRP A 35 -1.06 0.43 14.46
C TRP A 35 -0.49 -0.32 13.26
N GLU A 36 -1.03 -1.50 12.97
CA GLU A 36 -0.70 -2.30 11.80
C GLU A 36 -1.96 -2.97 11.28
N ASP A 37 -2.23 -2.83 9.98
CA ASP A 37 -3.38 -3.46 9.33
C ASP A 37 -3.19 -3.53 7.81
N ASN A 38 -4.19 -4.04 7.09
CA ASN A 38 -4.30 -3.95 5.64
C ASN A 38 -5.51 -3.12 5.21
N LEU A 39 -5.57 -2.74 3.93
CA LEU A 39 -6.72 -2.05 3.33
C LEU A 39 -7.53 -2.99 2.41
N GLY A 40 -6.85 -3.88 1.68
CA GLY A 40 -7.47 -4.61 0.59
C GLY A 40 -7.74 -3.75 -0.65
N GLU A 41 -8.23 -4.40 -1.71
CA GLU A 41 -8.59 -3.71 -2.97
C GLU A 41 -9.69 -2.66 -2.76
N TYR A 42 -10.73 -2.99 -1.98
CA TYR A 42 -11.89 -2.12 -1.84
C TYR A 42 -11.56 -0.79 -1.14
N GLU A 43 -10.86 -0.81 -0.01
CA GLU A 43 -10.48 0.43 0.68
C GLU A 43 -9.42 1.21 -0.12
N THR A 44 -8.55 0.51 -0.87
CA THR A 44 -7.63 1.14 -1.82
C THR A 44 -8.38 1.92 -2.92
N ARG A 45 -9.47 1.35 -3.44
CA ARG A 45 -10.37 2.07 -4.37
C ARG A 45 -11.01 3.28 -3.69
N LEU A 46 -11.54 3.14 -2.47
CA LEU A 46 -12.17 4.26 -1.76
C LEU A 46 -11.17 5.41 -1.48
N LEU A 47 -9.93 5.08 -1.10
CA LEU A 47 -8.83 6.03 -0.94
C LEU A 47 -8.62 6.84 -2.21
N PHE A 48 -8.52 6.19 -3.38
CA PHE A 48 -8.37 6.91 -4.65
C PHE A 48 -9.61 7.73 -5.01
N GLN A 49 -10.81 7.21 -4.78
CA GLN A 49 -12.04 7.93 -5.06
C GLN A 49 -12.12 9.22 -4.22
N GLN A 50 -11.77 9.16 -2.94
CA GLN A 50 -11.76 10.32 -2.05
C GLN A 50 -10.71 11.35 -2.47
N LEU A 51 -9.50 10.91 -2.84
CA LEU A 51 -8.40 11.81 -3.16
C LEU A 51 -8.51 12.38 -4.57
N LEU A 52 -8.93 11.60 -5.56
CA LEU A 52 -8.95 11.99 -6.97
C LEU A 52 -10.33 12.44 -7.44
N GLY A 53 -11.41 11.98 -6.81
CA GLY A 53 -12.79 12.38 -7.14
C GLY A 53 -13.36 11.68 -8.37
N ASN A 54 -12.75 10.58 -8.82
CA ASN A 54 -13.18 9.80 -9.99
C ASN A 54 -13.23 8.31 -9.66
N GLU A 55 -14.43 7.73 -9.65
CA GLU A 55 -14.67 6.33 -9.29
C GLU A 55 -14.13 5.33 -10.33
N GLY A 56 -14.27 5.64 -11.62
CA GLY A 56 -13.76 4.77 -12.69
C GLY A 56 -12.23 4.73 -12.69
N GLU A 57 -11.59 5.88 -12.50
CA GLU A 57 -10.14 5.95 -12.30
C GLU A 57 -9.72 5.21 -11.04
N ALA A 58 -10.42 5.39 -9.91
CA ALA A 58 -10.12 4.73 -8.65
C ALA A 58 -10.20 3.19 -8.75
N THR A 59 -11.24 2.69 -9.43
CA THR A 59 -11.39 1.25 -9.71
C THR A 59 -10.21 0.76 -10.53
N THR A 60 -9.91 1.46 -11.63
CA THR A 60 -8.79 1.10 -12.52
C THR A 60 -7.48 1.10 -11.75
N LEU A 61 -7.24 2.06 -10.85
CA LEU A 61 -6.01 2.16 -10.06
C LEU A 61 -5.84 1.04 -9.01
N ALA A 62 -6.94 0.47 -8.52
CA ALA A 62 -6.93 -0.60 -7.51
C ALA A 62 -6.93 -2.02 -8.10
N THR A 63 -7.33 -2.20 -9.37
CA THR A 63 -7.36 -3.52 -10.02
C THR A 63 -6.00 -4.21 -10.02
N GLY A 64 -6.02 -5.52 -9.76
CA GLY A 64 -4.83 -6.37 -9.69
C GLY A 64 -4.01 -6.21 -8.42
N TRP A 65 -4.65 -5.72 -7.36
CA TRP A 65 -4.13 -5.77 -5.99
C TRP A 65 -4.02 -7.23 -5.58
N ASP A 66 -2.92 -7.63 -4.93
CA ASP A 66 -2.73 -9.01 -4.46
C ASP A 66 -2.23 -9.07 -3.00
N GLY A 67 -2.42 -8.01 -2.24
CA GLY A 67 -1.96 -7.96 -0.85
C GLY A 67 -1.45 -6.60 -0.46
N ASP A 68 -1.63 -6.24 0.79
CA ASP A 68 -1.00 -5.06 1.37
C ASP A 68 -0.86 -5.16 2.88
N ARG A 69 0.04 -4.33 3.43
CA ARG A 69 0.20 -4.14 4.87
C ARG A 69 0.78 -2.76 5.12
N TYR A 70 0.21 -2.04 6.09
CA TYR A 70 0.73 -0.75 6.53
C TYR A 70 0.99 -0.74 8.02
N GLN A 71 1.95 0.10 8.41
CA GLN A 71 2.23 0.46 9.80
C GLN A 71 2.09 1.97 9.97
N VAL A 72 1.47 2.36 11.08
CA VAL A 72 1.56 3.71 11.64
C VAL A 72 2.56 3.68 12.79
N LEU A 73 3.56 4.55 12.68
CA LEU A 73 4.79 4.52 13.46
C LEU A 73 4.98 5.83 14.22
N GLY A 74 5.77 5.75 15.30
CA GLY A 74 6.19 6.88 16.11
C GLY A 74 5.18 7.23 17.21
N PRO A 75 5.63 7.80 18.34
CA PRO A 75 4.79 8.06 19.52
C PRO A 75 3.65 9.07 19.28
N LYS A 76 3.62 9.73 18.12
CA LYS A 76 2.61 10.71 17.71
C LYS A 76 1.78 10.24 16.50
N ASN A 77 1.92 8.99 16.08
CA ASN A 77 1.26 8.44 14.89
C ASN A 77 1.58 9.24 13.61
N ASP A 78 2.82 9.73 13.48
CA ASP A 78 3.18 10.72 12.47
C ASP A 78 3.89 10.13 11.24
N ALA A 79 4.33 8.87 11.30
CA ALA A 79 4.91 8.16 10.17
C ALA A 79 3.99 7.03 9.67
N LEU A 80 3.72 7.00 8.36
CA LEU A 80 3.01 5.93 7.67
C LEU A 80 3.99 5.22 6.73
N VAL A 81 4.04 3.89 6.80
CA VAL A 81 4.71 3.03 5.82
C VAL A 81 3.69 2.01 5.32
N TRP A 82 3.47 1.96 4.02
CA TRP A 82 2.50 1.07 3.39
C TRP A 82 3.15 0.35 2.21
N TYR A 83 3.03 -0.97 2.18
CA TYR A 83 3.46 -1.82 1.08
C TYR A 83 2.25 -2.49 0.43
N THR A 84 2.18 -2.48 -0.89
CA THR A 84 1.17 -3.16 -1.70
C THR A 84 1.85 -4.08 -2.73
N VAL A 85 1.25 -5.24 -2.98
CA VAL A 85 1.70 -6.20 -3.99
C VAL A 85 0.68 -6.27 -5.11
N TRP A 86 1.15 -6.53 -6.33
CA TRP A 86 0.34 -6.48 -7.54
C TRP A 86 0.53 -7.76 -8.37
N ASP A 87 -0.50 -8.09 -9.16
CA ASP A 87 -0.46 -9.21 -10.11
C ASP A 87 0.72 -9.10 -11.09
N ASP A 88 0.98 -7.88 -11.57
CA ASP A 88 2.02 -7.62 -12.56
C ASP A 88 2.64 -6.21 -12.44
N ALA A 89 3.74 -6.01 -13.16
CA ALA A 89 4.49 -4.76 -13.16
C ALA A 89 3.70 -3.57 -13.74
N ALA A 90 2.74 -3.83 -14.64
CA ALA A 90 1.91 -2.78 -15.23
C ALA A 90 0.87 -2.28 -14.23
N ALA A 91 0.25 -3.17 -13.45
CA ALA A 91 -0.64 -2.85 -12.35
C ALA A 91 0.08 -2.05 -11.26
N ALA A 92 1.28 -2.49 -10.84
CA ALA A 92 2.12 -1.75 -9.90
C ALA A 92 2.49 -0.35 -10.41
N THR A 93 2.86 -0.22 -11.69
CA THR A 93 3.18 1.08 -12.32
C THR A 93 1.98 2.01 -12.33
N ARG A 94 0.81 1.49 -12.71
CA ARG A 94 -0.44 2.24 -12.74
C ARG A 94 -0.80 2.74 -11.32
N PHE A 95 -0.77 1.85 -10.33
CA PHE A 95 -1.02 2.20 -8.94
C PHE A 95 -0.04 3.26 -8.43
N ALA A 96 1.27 3.07 -8.63
CA ALA A 96 2.29 4.01 -8.17
C ALA A 96 2.08 5.42 -8.76
N GLY A 97 1.76 5.51 -10.06
CA GLY A 97 1.47 6.79 -10.70
C GLY A 97 0.19 7.44 -10.14
N GLY A 98 -0.85 6.65 -9.88
CA GLY A 98 -2.07 7.13 -9.21
C GLY A 98 -1.80 7.63 -7.79
N LEU A 99 -1.01 6.87 -7.03
CA LEU A 99 -0.68 7.17 -5.64
C LEU A 99 0.15 8.45 -5.52
N GLN A 100 1.12 8.66 -6.42
CA GLN A 100 1.90 9.90 -6.50
C GLN A 100 0.99 11.12 -6.73
N ARG A 101 0.04 11.04 -7.67
CA ARG A 101 -0.92 12.13 -7.91
C ARG A 101 -1.81 12.37 -6.69
N ALA A 102 -2.35 11.30 -6.10
CA ALA A 102 -3.23 11.37 -4.95
C ALA A 102 -2.54 11.99 -3.73
N TRP A 103 -1.29 11.60 -3.46
CA TRP A 103 -0.49 12.16 -2.36
C TRP A 103 -0.05 13.60 -2.61
N ALA A 104 0.29 13.96 -3.84
CA ALA A 104 0.58 15.34 -4.21
C ALA A 104 -0.65 16.25 -3.99
N LYS A 105 -1.84 15.81 -4.41
CA LYS A 105 -3.09 16.55 -4.19
C LYS A 105 -3.43 16.66 -2.71
N ARG A 106 -3.28 15.60 -1.91
CA ARG A 106 -3.47 15.62 -0.46
C ARG A 106 -2.58 16.65 0.23
N ARG A 107 -1.36 16.87 -0.29
CA ARG A 107 -0.38 17.84 0.25
C ARG A 107 -0.62 19.27 -0.19
N ALA A 108 -1.45 19.52 -1.19
CA ALA A 108 -1.66 20.84 -1.78
C ALA A 108 -2.35 21.88 -0.84
N GLY A 109 -2.43 21.61 0.47
CA GLY A 109 -2.98 22.53 1.47
C GLY A 109 -2.48 22.37 2.92
N VAL A 110 -1.53 21.47 3.24
CA VAL A 110 -1.10 21.19 4.64
C VAL A 110 0.41 20.86 4.77
N GLN A 111 1.06 21.56 5.72
CA GLN A 111 2.35 21.34 6.43
C GLN A 111 3.66 21.34 5.63
N THR A 112 4.43 22.43 5.78
CA THR A 112 5.90 22.42 5.68
C THR A 112 6.47 21.39 6.66
N GLY A 113 7.42 20.54 6.24
CA GLY A 113 8.10 19.59 7.13
C GLY A 113 7.61 18.14 7.09
N ARG A 114 6.78 17.74 6.12
CA ARG A 114 6.51 16.32 5.82
C ARG A 114 7.13 15.92 4.48
N ARG A 115 7.68 14.70 4.43
CA ARG A 115 8.19 14.05 3.23
C ARG A 115 7.35 12.82 2.96
N GLY A 116 7.14 12.51 1.69
CA GLY A 116 6.70 11.16 1.37
C GLY A 116 6.98 10.77 -0.04
N GLU A 117 7.16 9.48 -0.17
CA GLU A 117 7.84 8.82 -1.26
C GLU A 117 7.02 7.62 -1.66
N VAL A 118 6.73 7.53 -2.95
CA VAL A 118 6.16 6.34 -3.56
C VAL A 118 7.28 5.71 -4.37
N HIS A 119 7.60 4.45 -4.08
CA HIS A 119 8.71 3.74 -4.70
C HIS A 119 8.24 2.37 -5.18
N GLN A 120 8.55 2.01 -6.43
CA GLN A 120 8.28 0.69 -6.98
C GLN A 120 9.48 -0.24 -6.72
N LEU A 121 9.21 -1.44 -6.24
CA LEU A 121 10.18 -2.42 -5.79
C LEU A 121 9.85 -3.78 -6.40
N VAL A 122 10.80 -4.71 -6.31
CA VAL A 122 10.55 -6.14 -6.50
C VAL A 122 10.98 -6.85 -5.23
N VAL A 123 10.07 -7.62 -4.63
CA VAL A 123 10.34 -8.42 -3.42
C VAL A 123 9.96 -9.87 -3.75
N ASP A 124 10.90 -10.80 -3.60
CA ASP A 124 10.71 -12.22 -3.92
C ASP A 124 10.11 -12.46 -5.32
N GLY A 125 10.54 -11.65 -6.30
CA GLY A 125 10.07 -11.73 -7.69
C GLY A 125 8.73 -11.03 -7.97
N ARG A 126 8.06 -10.52 -6.94
CA ARG A 126 6.73 -9.90 -7.04
C ARG A 126 6.81 -8.38 -7.14
N PRO A 127 5.97 -7.73 -7.97
CA PRO A 127 5.97 -6.28 -8.11
C PRO A 127 5.28 -5.63 -6.91
N VAL A 128 6.00 -4.72 -6.25
CA VAL A 128 5.59 -4.10 -4.99
C VAL A 128 5.65 -2.58 -5.10
N VAL A 129 4.71 -1.88 -4.46
CA VAL A 129 4.78 -0.42 -4.29
C VAL A 129 4.83 -0.08 -2.81
N ARG A 130 5.80 0.74 -2.43
CA ARG A 130 5.92 1.29 -1.08
C ARG A 130 5.59 2.77 -1.07
N LEU A 131 4.69 3.16 -0.18
CA LEU A 131 4.51 4.53 0.26
C LEU A 131 5.17 4.73 1.63
N VAL A 132 5.91 5.82 1.79
CA VAL A 132 6.29 6.36 3.10
C VAL A 132 5.79 7.80 3.19
N ASP A 133 5.11 8.18 4.27
CA ASP A 133 4.72 9.57 4.56
C ASP A 133 5.01 9.87 6.04
N ALA A 134 6.00 10.71 6.30
CA ALA A 134 6.51 10.98 7.65
C ALA A 134 7.06 12.42 7.77
N PRO A 135 7.30 12.94 8.99
CA PRO A 135 8.07 14.17 9.19
C PRO A 135 9.43 14.10 8.49
N THR A 136 9.94 15.23 7.99
CA THR A 136 11.23 15.28 7.28
C THR A 136 12.41 14.87 8.16
N ASP A 137 12.29 15.05 9.47
CA ASP A 137 13.30 14.73 10.49
C ASP A 137 13.08 13.35 11.15
N TRP A 138 12.10 12.57 10.68
CA TRP A 138 11.85 11.23 11.19
C TRP A 138 13.09 10.34 11.04
N LYS A 139 13.57 9.76 12.15
CA LYS A 139 14.80 8.95 12.15
C LYS A 139 14.70 7.70 11.27
N GLY A 140 13.48 7.18 11.07
CA GLY A 140 13.22 6.01 10.24
C GLY A 140 13.59 6.18 8.77
N TRP A 141 13.77 7.40 8.26
CA TRP A 141 14.31 7.63 6.91
C TRP A 141 15.68 7.00 6.67
N ARG A 142 16.47 6.74 7.72
CA ARG A 142 17.80 6.10 7.61
C ARG A 142 17.73 4.60 7.36
N ALA A 143 16.65 3.96 7.81
CA ALA A 143 16.43 2.52 7.71
C ALA A 143 14.92 2.28 7.71
N LEU A 144 14.32 2.28 6.51
CA LEU A 144 12.88 2.10 6.36
C LEU A 144 12.50 0.65 6.69
N PRO A 145 11.33 0.42 7.32
CA PRO A 145 10.82 -0.93 7.54
C PRO A 145 10.73 -1.71 6.23
N THR A 146 11.10 -2.97 6.25
CA THR A 146 11.04 -3.90 5.11
C THR A 146 10.00 -4.99 5.38
N VAL A 147 9.46 -5.58 4.32
CA VAL A 147 8.48 -6.67 4.41
C VAL A 147 9.08 -7.98 3.91
N ARG A 148 8.53 -9.09 4.41
CA ARG A 148 8.65 -10.43 3.83
C ARG A 148 7.31 -10.82 3.24
N LEU A 149 7.33 -11.52 2.11
CA LEU A 149 6.14 -12.04 1.47
C LEU A 149 5.96 -13.53 1.80
N SER A 150 4.71 -13.97 1.93
CA SER A 150 4.34 -15.38 2.06
C SER A 150 2.97 -15.63 1.48
N GLY A 151 2.72 -16.82 0.94
CA GLY A 151 1.47 -17.10 0.23
C GLY A 151 1.43 -16.41 -1.15
N GLY A 152 0.24 -16.37 -1.75
CA GLY A 152 0.03 -16.00 -3.15
C GLY A 152 -0.02 -17.21 -4.07
N SER A 153 -0.76 -17.09 -5.17
CA SER A 153 -0.79 -18.09 -6.24
C SER A 153 0.56 -18.13 -6.98
N GLU A 154 1.19 -19.32 -7.06
CA GLU A 154 2.38 -19.58 -7.88
C GLU A 154 2.12 -19.41 -9.39
#